data_AF-A0A7W9Y8V9-F1
#
_entry.id   AF-A0A7W9Y8V9-F1
#
_cell.length_a   1.000
_cell.length_b   1.000
_cell.length_c   1.000
_cell.angle_alpha   90.00
_cell.angle_beta   90.00
_cell.angle_gamma   90.00
#
_symmetry.space_group_name_H-M   'P 1'
#
loop_
_entity.id
_entity.type
_entity.pdbx_description
1 polymer ?
#
loop_
_entity_poly.entity_id
_entity_poly.type
_entity_poly.pdbx_seq_one_letter_code
_entity_poly.pdbx_strand_id
1 'polypeptide(L)' 'MTYESARLMSEAITISSAAVFYSLIDALVEKGILSGEEEKEIYLSAMDKISEVAGDDEDGTHELARELIEQQIADREL' A
#
# COMPACT_ATOMS: atom_id res chain seq x y z
N MET A 1 -0.70 -6.45 -26.71
CA MET A 1 -1.06 -5.54 -25.62
C MET A 1 -0.16 -4.31 -25.76
N THR A 2 -0.68 -3.08 -25.66
CA THR A 2 0.18 -1.88 -25.71
C THR A 2 0.85 -1.66 -24.35
N TYR A 3 1.99 -0.97 -24.32
CA TYR A 3 2.67 -0.59 -23.07
C TYR A 3 1.72 0.18 -22.13
N GLU A 4 0.91 1.09 -22.68
CA GLU A 4 -0.10 1.84 -21.94
C GLU A 4 -1.16 0.94 -21.27
N SER A 5 -1.65 -0.10 -21.97
CA SER A 5 -2.60 -1.04 -21.36
C SER A 5 -1.98 -1.89 -20.26
N ALA A 6 -0.69 -2.22 -20.36
CA ALA A 6 0.04 -2.95 -19.32
C ALA A 6 0.23 -2.10 -18.06
N ARG A 7 0.67 -0.84 -18.23
CA ARG A 7 0.79 0.13 -17.13
C ARG A 7 -0.54 0.34 -16.39
N LEU A 8 -1.63 0.63 -17.12
CA LEU A 8 -2.96 0.83 -16.52
C LEU A 8 -3.45 -0.41 -15.77
N MET A 9 -3.14 -1.61 -16.27
CA MET A 9 -3.49 -2.86 -15.59
C MET A 9 -2.66 -3.03 -14.31
N SER A 10 -1.36 -2.73 -14.34
CA SER A 10 -0.50 -2.75 -13.15
C SER A 10 -1.00 -1.80 -12.07
N GLU A 11 -1.29 -0.55 -12.44
CA GLU A 11 -1.84 0.46 -11.54
C GLU A 11 -3.18 0.02 -10.91
N ALA A 12 -4.09 -0.54 -11.71
CA ALA A 12 -5.36 -1.04 -11.20
C ALA A 12 -5.17 -2.20 -10.21
N ILE A 13 -4.21 -3.10 -10.47
CA ILE A 13 -3.87 -4.19 -9.54
C ILE A 13 -3.29 -3.64 -8.24
N THR A 14 -2.41 -2.64 -8.31
CA THR A 14 -1.82 -1.99 -7.13
C THR A 14 -2.88 -1.33 -6.27
N ILE A 15 -3.77 -0.54 -6.88
CA ILE A 15 -4.88 0.11 -6.16
C ILE A 15 -5.80 -0.93 -5.52
N SER A 16 -6.14 -2.00 -6.24
CA SER A 16 -6.96 -3.08 -5.70
C SER A 16 -6.28 -3.78 -4.51
N SER A 17 -4.96 -4.00 -4.61
CA SER A 17 -4.19 -4.65 -3.55
C SER A 17 -4.10 -3.77 -2.30
N ALA A 18 -3.86 -2.46 -2.49
CA ALA A 18 -3.85 -1.48 -1.41
C ALA A 18 -5.21 -1.42 -0.69
N ALA A 19 -6.32 -1.36 -1.43
CA ALA A 19 -7.66 -1.34 -0.86
C ALA A 19 -7.97 -2.59 0.00
N VAL A 20 -7.57 -3.77 -0.48
CA VAL A 20 -7.71 -5.03 0.28
C VAL A 20 -6.84 -5.01 1.54
N PHE A 21 -5.59 -4.54 1.42
CA PHE A 21 -4.68 -4.40 2.54
C PHE A 21 -5.25 -3.48 3.62
N TYR A 22 -5.71 -2.28 3.26
CA TYR A 22 -6.32 -1.34 4.21
C TYR A 22 -7.56 -1.92 4.89
N SER A 23 -8.45 -2.54 4.12
CA SER A 23 -9.67 -3.17 4.66
C SER A 23 -9.35 -4.29 5.66
N LEU A 24 -8.26 -5.03 5.43
CA LEU A 24 -7.81 -6.06 6.37
C LEU A 24 -7.30 -5.45 7.67
N ILE A 25 -6.46 -4.42 7.60
CA ILE A 25 -5.94 -3.74 8.79
C ILE A 25 -7.08 -3.14 9.60
N ASP A 26 -8.02 -2.46 8.94
CA ASP A 26 -9.24 -1.94 9.57
C ASP A 26 -10.01 -3.03 10.32
N ALA A 27 -10.26 -4.17 9.67
CA ALA A 27 -10.97 -5.27 10.28
C ALA A 27 -10.23 -5.87 11.49
N LEU A 28 -8.90 -5.80 11.52
CA LEU A 28 -8.09 -6.27 12.66
C LEU A 28 -8.11 -5.28 13.82
N VAL A 29 -8.05 -3.98 13.54
CA VAL A 29 -8.19 -2.90 14.54
C VAL A 29 -9.58 -2.92 15.16
N GLU A 30 -10.64 -3.00 14.35
CA GLU A 30 -12.03 -3.09 14.83
C GLU A 30 -12.28 -4.29 15.74
N LYS A 31 -11.56 -5.39 15.50
CA LYS A 31 -11.64 -6.61 16.34
C LYS A 31 -10.78 -6.51 17.61
N GLY A 32 -10.02 -5.44 17.80
CA GLY A 32 -9.06 -5.28 18.89
C GLY A 32 -7.89 -6.25 18.82
N ILE A 33 -7.60 -6.79 17.63
CA ILE A 33 -6.45 -7.67 17.39
C ILE A 33 -5.18 -6.85 17.23
N LEU A 34 -5.30 -5.65 16.63
CA LEU A 34 -4.23 -4.67 16.52
C LEU A 34 -4.59 -3.43 17.32
N SER A 35 -3.59 -2.88 18.02
CA SER A 35 -3.60 -1.52 18.54
C SER A 35 -3.28 -0.50 17.43
N GLY A 36 -3.54 0.78 17.69
CA GLY A 36 -3.18 1.86 16.75
C GLY A 36 -1.66 2.00 16.54
N GLU A 37 -0.85 1.65 17.54
CA GLU A 37 0.61 1.63 17.39
C GLU A 37 1.05 0.49 16.46
N GLU A 38 0.48 -0.71 16.63
CA GLU A 38 0.75 -1.85 15.74
C GLU A 38 0.23 -1.61 14.30
N GLU A 39 -0.91 -0.93 14.13
CA GLU A 39 -1.41 -0.47 12.82
C GLU A 39 -0.36 0.41 12.13
N LYS A 40 0.16 1.42 12.84
CA LYS A 40 1.20 2.31 12.32
C LYS A 40 2.46 1.55 11.93
N GLU A 41 2.95 0.66 12.78
CA GLU A 41 4.15 -0.15 12.51
C GLU A 41 3.98 -1.03 11.25
N ILE A 42 2.79 -1.58 11.03
CA ILE A 42 2.50 -2.36 9.83
C ILE A 42 2.59 -1.49 8.57
N TYR A 43 2.03 -0.28 8.59
CA TYR A 43 2.13 0.63 7.45
C TYR A 43 3.58 1.04 7.15
N LEU A 44 4.34 1.39 8.19
CA LEU A 44 5.77 1.72 8.04
C LEU A 44 6.57 0.53 7.50
N SER A 45 6.34 -0.68 8.02
CA SER A 45 7.00 -1.89 7.53
C SER A 45 6.62 -2.20 6.08
N ALA A 46 5.39 -1.94 5.67
CA ALA A 46 4.98 -2.10 4.28
C ALA A 46 5.73 -1.12 3.35
N MET A 47 5.90 0.14 3.75
CA MET A 47 6.70 1.12 3.00
C MET A 47 8.17 0.71 2.88
N ASP A 48 8.76 0.23 3.97
CA ASP A 48 10.15 -0.25 3.96
C ASP A 48 10.31 -1.41 2.97
N LYS A 49 9.40 -2.39 3.01
CA LYS A 49 9.42 -3.54 2.09
C LYS A 49 9.24 -3.13 0.64
N ILE A 50 8.35 -2.18 0.35
CA ILE A 50 8.17 -1.64 -1.00
C ILE A 50 9.49 -1.00 -1.46
N SER A 51 10.14 -0.22 -0.60
CA SER A 51 11.41 0.43 -0.91
C SER A 51 12.56 -0.57 -1.12
N GLU A 52 12.59 -1.68 -0.37
CA GLU A 52 13.60 -2.75 -0.53
C GLU A 52 13.48 -3.47 -1.87
N VAL A 53 12.26 -3.62 -2.40
CA VAL A 53 12.00 -4.33 -3.66
C VAL A 53 11.84 -3.40 -4.87
N ALA A 54 11.82 -2.07 -4.63
CA ALA A 54 11.49 -1.06 -5.63
C ALA A 54 12.39 -1.05 -6.88
N GLY A 55 13.60 -1.62 -6.82
CA GLY A 55 14.42 -1.92 -8.00
C GLY A 55 14.43 -0.82 -9.08
N ASP A 56 14.35 -1.24 -10.35
CA ASP A 56 14.05 -0.35 -11.47
C ASP A 56 12.53 -0.38 -11.69
N ASP A 57 11.81 0.58 -11.10
CA ASP A 57 10.34 0.68 -11.15
C ASP A 57 9.87 1.27 -12.49
N GLU A 58 10.18 0.60 -13.60
CA GLU A 58 9.88 1.08 -14.96
C GLU A 58 8.39 1.42 -15.18
N ASP A 59 7.51 0.76 -14.43
CA ASP A 59 6.05 0.91 -14.51
C ASP A 59 5.46 1.82 -13.41
N GLY A 60 6.29 2.38 -12.51
CA GLY A 60 5.84 3.28 -11.41
C GLY A 60 4.94 2.60 -10.36
N THR A 61 4.96 1.27 -10.30
CA THR A 61 4.05 0.45 -9.50
C THR A 61 4.40 0.50 -8.01
N HIS A 62 5.70 0.53 -7.70
CA HIS A 62 6.19 0.63 -6.32
C HIS A 62 6.00 2.05 -5.78
N GLU A 63 6.25 3.06 -6.62
CA GLU A 63 5.99 4.45 -6.25
C GLU A 63 4.51 4.65 -5.91
N LEU A 64 3.60 4.18 -6.77
CA LEU A 64 2.16 4.25 -6.50
C LEU A 64 1.77 3.54 -5.20
N ALA A 65 2.33 2.34 -4.94
CA ALA A 65 2.04 1.62 -3.71
C ALA A 65 2.49 2.39 -2.46
N ARG A 66 3.65 3.04 -2.54
CA ARG A 66 4.20 3.89 -1.47
C ARG A 66 3.31 5.12 -1.23
N GLU A 67 2.94 5.86 -2.28
CA GLU A 67 2.07 7.04 -2.18
C GLU A 67 0.74 6.71 -1.51
N LEU A 68 0.13 5.58 -1.86
CA LEU A 68 -1.14 5.14 -1.27
C LEU A 68 -0.99 4.88 0.24
N ILE A 69 0.11 4.26 0.68
CA ILE A 69 0.34 3.99 2.10
C ILE A 69 0.67 5.28 2.86
N GLU A 70 1.45 6.18 2.29
CA GLU A 70 1.73 7.50 2.88
C GLU A 70 0.45 8.29 3.08
N GLN A 71 -0.43 8.30 2.08
CA GLN A 71 -1.74 8.93 2.19
C GLN A 71 -2.58 8.29 3.31
N GLN A 72 -2.59 6.96 3.40
CA GLN A 72 -3.32 6.25 4.45
C GLN A 72 -2.84 6.61 5.86
N ILE A 73 -1.53 6.75 6.06
CA ILE A 73 -0.95 7.19 7.35
C ILE A 73 -1.39 8.62 7.65
N ALA A 74 -1.31 9.52 6.66
CA ALA A 74 -1.67 10.93 6.82
C ALA A 74 -3.16 11.13 7.13
N ASP A 75 -4.05 10.43 6.42
CA ASP A 75 -5.51 10.52 6.60
C ASP A 75 -5.97 10.05 7.99
N ARG A 76 -5.16 9.22 8.65
CA ARG A 76 -5.45 8.64 9.97
C ARG A 76 -4.67 9.29 11.12
N GLU A 77 -3.82 10.26 10.82
CA GLU A 77 -2.92 10.91 11.78
C GLU A 77 -2.08 9.91 12.60
N LEU A 78 -1.70 8.78 11.99
CA LEU A 78 -1.00 7.68 12.68
C LEU A 78 0.42 8.06 13.11
#